data_AF-A0A2N0NBI5-F1
#
_entry.id   AF-A0A2N0NBI5-F1
#
_cell.length_a   1.000
_cell.length_b   1.000
_cell.length_c   1.000
_cell.angle_alpha   90.00
_cell.angle_beta   90.00
_cell.angle_gamma   90.00
#
_symmetry.space_group_name_H-M   'P 1'
#
loop_
_entity.id
_entity.type
_entity.pdbx_description
1 polymer ?
#
loop_
_entity_poly.entity_id
_entity_poly.type
_entity_poly.pdbx_seq_one_letter_code
_entity_poly.pdbx_strand_id
1 'polypeptide(L)'
;MESMLSITEEFYQINNTSANHYKYVLITNSLPPTSVSSPSPVMFDLQLSGLNKVPSISIVPISMNSSFRFLGVWFNVAGSRDFVKKQLEYRMQVTHLSESECVSATSSIRSLVKHKANFS
;
A
#
# COMPACT_ATOMS: atom_id res chain seq x y z
N MET A 1 -14.57 -10.80 -6.99
CA MET A 1 -13.10 -10.63 -7.18
C MET A 1 -12.58 -11.62 -8.21
N GLU A 2 -12.96 -12.90 -8.13
CA GLU A 2 -12.60 -13.96 -9.09
C GLU A 2 -12.84 -13.61 -10.56
N SER A 3 -13.99 -13.00 -10.88
CA SER A 3 -14.28 -12.54 -12.25
C SER A 3 -13.27 -11.49 -12.74
N MET A 4 -12.90 -10.52 -11.90
CA MET A 4 -11.91 -9.50 -12.26
C MET A 4 -10.52 -10.11 -12.42
N LEU A 5 -10.14 -11.06 -11.57
CA LEU A 5 -8.87 -11.76 -11.71
C LEU A 5 -8.85 -12.60 -12.99
N SER A 6 -9.97 -13.25 -13.35
CA SER A 6 -10.08 -14.01 -14.60
C SER A 6 -9.90 -13.11 -15.81
N ILE A 7 -10.59 -11.96 -15.84
CA ILE A 7 -10.44 -10.94 -16.89
C ILE A 7 -8.99 -10.40 -16.94
N THR A 8 -8.35 -10.24 -15.78
CA THR A 8 -6.97 -9.75 -15.69
C THR A 8 -5.98 -10.75 -16.30
N GLU A 9 -6.14 -12.05 -16.06
CA GLU A 9 -5.30 -13.07 -16.66
C GLU A 9 -5.48 -13.12 -18.19
N GLU A 10 -6.70 -12.96 -18.69
CA GLU A 10 -6.94 -12.82 -20.15
C GLU A 10 -6.26 -11.57 -20.72
N PHE A 11 -6.35 -10.43 -20.02
CA PHE A 11 -5.68 -9.20 -20.41
C PHE A 11 -4.16 -9.37 -20.50
N TYR A 12 -3.55 -10.03 -19.51
CA TYR A 12 -2.12 -10.31 -19.52
C TYR A 12 -1.72 -11.17 -20.72
N GLN A 13 -2.48 -12.23 -20.99
CA GLN A 13 -2.25 -13.09 -22.15
C GLN A 13 -2.33 -12.33 -23.48
N ILE A 14 -3.35 -11.48 -23.68
CA ILE A 14 -3.52 -10.67 -24.89
C ILE A 14 -2.32 -9.73 -25.10
N ASN A 15 -1.79 -9.16 -24.02
CA ASN A 15 -0.71 -8.19 -24.07
C ASN A 15 0.69 -8.83 -24.04
N ASN A 16 0.81 -10.15 -24.05
CA ASN A 16 2.08 -10.87 -23.84
C ASN A 16 2.81 -10.40 -22.56
N THR A 17 2.05 -10.17 -21.51
CA THR A 17 2.56 -9.82 -20.17
C THR A 17 2.13 -10.87 -19.16
N SER A 18 2.68 -10.85 -17.97
CA SER A 18 2.25 -11.71 -16.86
C SER A 18 2.43 -10.98 -15.55
N ALA A 19 1.60 -11.33 -14.57
CA ALA A 19 1.81 -10.90 -13.20
C ALA A 19 2.57 -11.94 -12.39
N ASN A 20 3.37 -11.46 -11.44
CA ASN A 20 3.95 -12.30 -10.43
C ASN A 20 2.97 -12.44 -9.25
N HIS A 21 2.15 -13.50 -9.27
CA HIS A 21 1.16 -13.76 -8.24
C HIS A 21 1.77 -13.89 -6.83
N TYR A 22 3.04 -14.30 -6.70
CA TYR A 22 3.75 -14.35 -5.40
C TYR A 22 3.94 -12.97 -4.75
N LYS A 23 3.79 -11.89 -5.52
CA LYS A 23 3.88 -10.51 -5.01
C LYS A 23 2.51 -9.88 -4.74
N TYR A 24 1.41 -10.63 -4.94
CA TYR A 24 0.08 -10.11 -4.66
C TYR A 24 -0.14 -9.96 -3.16
N VAL A 25 -0.88 -8.92 -2.80
CA VAL A 25 -1.22 -8.57 -1.43
C VAL A 25 -2.74 -8.40 -1.34
N LEU A 26 -3.38 -9.15 -0.46
CA LEU A 26 -4.82 -9.01 -0.21
C LEU A 26 -5.06 -8.11 1.00
N ILE A 27 -5.79 -7.02 0.78
CA ILE A 27 -6.23 -6.09 1.82
C ILE A 27 -7.73 -6.32 2.04
N THR A 28 -8.13 -6.61 3.26
CA THR A 28 -9.54 -6.84 3.59
C THR A 28 -9.91 -6.28 4.96
N ASN A 29 -11.15 -5.81 5.07
CA ASN A 29 -11.78 -5.41 6.34
C ASN A 29 -12.57 -6.55 6.98
N SER A 30 -12.64 -7.72 6.33
CA SER A 30 -13.42 -8.87 6.81
C SER A 30 -12.69 -9.73 7.85
N LEU A 31 -11.39 -9.54 8.03
CA LEU A 31 -10.60 -10.30 9.01
C LEU A 31 -10.63 -9.57 10.37
N PRO A 32 -10.92 -10.27 11.49
CA PRO A 32 -10.90 -9.65 12.81
C PRO A 32 -9.52 -9.01 13.11
N PRO A 33 -9.47 -7.84 13.78
CA PRO A 33 -8.22 -7.19 14.16
C PRO A 33 -7.32 -8.04 15.07
N THR A 34 -7.88 -9.10 15.67
CA THR A 34 -7.26 -9.89 16.75
C THR A 34 -6.61 -11.20 16.30
N SER A 35 -6.68 -11.61 15.04
CA SER A 35 -6.29 -12.98 14.67
C SER A 35 -5.13 -13.03 13.68
N VAL A 36 -4.02 -13.56 14.21
CA VAL A 36 -2.82 -14.14 13.54
C VAL A 36 -1.87 -13.15 12.85
N SER A 37 -0.59 -13.20 13.24
CA SER A 37 0.53 -12.52 12.57
C SER A 37 0.75 -12.98 11.13
N SER A 38 0.24 -14.16 10.78
CA SER A 38 0.30 -14.76 9.44
C SER A 38 -1.08 -15.35 9.08
N PRO A 39 -1.96 -14.60 8.42
CA PRO A 39 -3.25 -15.13 7.97
C PRO A 39 -3.05 -16.20 6.89
N SER A 40 -3.97 -17.16 6.81
CA SER A 40 -3.93 -18.21 5.79
C SER A 40 -4.18 -17.64 4.38
N PRO A 41 -3.59 -18.23 3.33
CA PRO A 41 -3.90 -17.86 1.96
C PRO A 41 -5.39 -18.03 1.64
N VAL A 42 -5.94 -17.11 0.85
CA VAL A 42 -7.27 -17.21 0.26
C VAL A 42 -7.14 -17.65 -1.19
N MET A 43 -7.84 -18.72 -1.56
CA MET A 43 -7.90 -19.20 -2.93
C MET A 43 -9.03 -18.50 -3.69
N PHE A 44 -8.72 -18.07 -4.90
CA PHE A 44 -9.68 -17.52 -5.85
C PHE A 44 -9.74 -18.43 -7.07
N ASP A 45 -10.90 -19.01 -7.32
CA ASP A 45 -11.09 -19.89 -8.48
C ASP A 45 -11.37 -19.03 -9.73
N LEU A 46 -10.67 -19.34 -10.82
CA LEU A 46 -10.72 -18.55 -12.04
C LEU A 46 -11.51 -19.27 -13.14
N GLN A 47 -12.20 -18.48 -13.95
CA GLN A 47 -12.86 -19.01 -15.14
C GLN A 47 -11.82 -19.30 -16.22
N LEU A 48 -11.72 -20.57 -16.60
CA LEU A 48 -10.88 -21.00 -17.70
C LEU A 48 -11.49 -20.59 -19.05
N SER A 49 -10.64 -20.18 -19.98
CA SER A 49 -11.05 -19.79 -21.32
C SER A 49 -9.97 -20.13 -22.36
N GLY A 50 -10.16 -19.69 -23.60
CA GLY A 50 -9.10 -19.71 -24.60
C GLY A 50 -7.89 -18.87 -24.19
N LEU A 51 -8.13 -17.79 -23.43
CA LEU A 51 -7.15 -16.77 -23.07
C LEU A 51 -6.74 -16.82 -21.58
N ASN A 52 -7.43 -17.57 -20.74
CA ASN A 52 -7.04 -17.84 -19.35
C ASN A 52 -6.85 -19.34 -19.11
N LYS A 53 -5.63 -19.75 -18.77
CA LYS A 53 -5.26 -21.13 -18.41
C LYS A 53 -4.94 -21.32 -16.92
N VAL A 54 -4.99 -20.24 -16.13
CA VAL A 54 -4.72 -20.29 -14.70
C VAL A 54 -6.02 -20.70 -14.00
N PRO A 55 -6.06 -21.86 -13.30
CA PRO A 55 -7.30 -22.35 -12.69
C PRO A 55 -7.63 -21.64 -11.38
N SER A 56 -6.62 -21.20 -10.63
CA SER A 56 -6.80 -20.48 -9.37
C SER A 56 -5.58 -19.66 -9.01
N ILE A 57 -5.80 -18.63 -8.20
CA ILE A 57 -4.75 -17.79 -7.61
C ILE A 57 -4.89 -17.84 -6.10
N SER A 58 -3.76 -18.04 -5.41
CA SER A 58 -3.68 -17.98 -3.95
C SER A 58 -3.10 -16.63 -3.51
N ILE A 59 -3.80 -15.89 -2.65
CA ILE A 59 -3.31 -14.61 -2.13
C ILE A 59 -3.37 -14.61 -0.61
N VAL A 60 -2.25 -14.27 0.02
CA VAL A 60 -2.16 -14.15 1.48
C VAL A 60 -2.66 -12.76 1.89
N PRO A 61 -3.66 -12.67 2.80
CA PRO A 61 -4.05 -11.40 3.38
C PRO A 61 -2.89 -10.75 4.15
N ILE A 62 -2.86 -9.44 4.22
CA ILE A 62 -1.96 -8.76 5.14
C ILE A 62 -2.68 -8.40 6.44
N SER A 63 -1.99 -8.50 7.57
CA SER A 63 -2.53 -8.07 8.87
C SER A 63 -2.82 -6.57 8.86
N MET A 64 -3.86 -6.11 9.58
CA MET A 64 -4.20 -4.68 9.67
C MET A 64 -3.04 -3.81 10.19
N ASN A 65 -2.18 -4.37 11.04
CA ASN A 65 -1.03 -3.67 11.62
C ASN A 65 0.22 -3.71 10.73
N SER A 66 0.17 -4.43 9.61
CA SER A 66 1.28 -4.50 8.68
C SER A 66 1.31 -3.29 7.74
N SER A 67 2.44 -3.09 7.07
CA SER A 67 2.59 -2.07 6.04
C SER A 67 2.89 -2.74 4.70
N PHE A 68 2.40 -2.15 3.61
CA PHE A 68 2.65 -2.61 2.25
C PHE A 68 3.09 -1.46 1.37
N ARG A 69 3.75 -1.77 0.25
CA ARG A 69 4.27 -0.77 -0.68
C ARG A 69 3.48 -0.80 -1.98
N PHE A 70 2.95 0.35 -2.39
CA PHE A 70 2.28 0.52 -3.68
C PHE A 70 2.92 1.67 -4.44
N LEU A 71 3.38 1.40 -5.65
CA LEU A 71 4.11 2.36 -6.51
C LEU A 71 5.25 3.10 -5.79
N GLY A 72 5.95 2.40 -4.91
CA GLY A 72 7.08 2.98 -4.18
C GLY A 72 6.74 3.65 -2.84
N VAL A 73 5.45 3.87 -2.55
CA VAL A 73 4.95 4.53 -1.34
C VAL A 73 4.45 3.49 -0.34
N TRP A 74 4.73 3.69 0.95
CA TRP A 74 4.25 2.80 2.00
C TRP A 74 2.88 3.19 2.52
N PHE A 75 2.04 2.19 2.74
CA PHE A 75 0.69 2.30 3.28
C PHE A 75 0.55 1.37 4.49
N ASN A 76 -0.27 1.78 5.45
CA ASN A 76 -0.68 0.95 6.59
C ASN A 76 -2.21 0.97 6.67
N VAL A 77 -2.83 -0.22 6.73
CA VAL A 77 -4.30 -0.37 6.68
C VAL A 77 -4.96 0.19 7.94
N ALA A 78 -4.32 0.04 9.11
CA ALA A 78 -4.82 0.58 10.38
C ALA A 78 -4.73 2.12 10.50
N GLY A 79 -4.17 2.84 9.51
CA GLY A 79 -4.04 4.29 9.57
C GLY A 79 -3.14 4.78 10.72
N SER A 80 -2.11 3.99 11.08
CA SER A 80 -1.22 4.31 12.21
C SER A 80 -0.50 5.64 12.03
N ARG A 81 -0.76 6.59 12.94
CA ARG A 81 -0.06 7.88 12.98
C ARG A 81 1.44 7.72 13.23
N ASP A 82 1.82 6.75 14.06
CA ASP A 82 3.22 6.50 14.39
C ASP A 82 4.00 5.92 13.20
N PHE A 83 3.33 5.11 12.37
CA PHE A 83 3.91 4.66 11.11
C PHE A 83 4.25 5.86 10.19
N VAL A 84 3.30 6.79 10.03
CA VAL A 84 3.51 8.00 9.22
C VAL A 84 4.63 8.87 9.80
N LYS A 85 4.65 9.08 11.12
CA LYS A 85 5.73 9.83 11.79
C LYS A 85 7.10 9.20 11.55
N LYS A 86 7.25 7.88 11.74
CA LYS A 86 8.51 7.18 11.48
C LYS A 86 8.98 7.30 10.03
N GLN A 87 8.06 7.24 9.07
CA GLN A 87 8.40 7.44 7.65
C GLN A 87 8.87 8.89 7.38
N LEU A 88 8.22 9.88 8.00
CA LEU A 88 8.64 11.29 7.91
C LEU A 88 10.00 11.51 8.57
N GLU A 89 10.21 11.00 9.78
CA GLU A 89 11.48 11.08 10.51
C GLU A 89 12.62 10.46 9.71
N TYR A 90 12.43 9.25 9.18
CA TYR A 90 13.42 8.61 8.32
C TYR A 90 13.74 9.50 7.11
N ARG A 91 12.72 10.01 6.41
CA ARG A 91 12.92 10.91 5.26
C ARG A 91 13.64 12.19 5.65
N MET A 92 13.32 12.80 6.79
CA MET A 92 14.01 13.99 7.28
C MET A 92 15.49 13.72 7.61
N GLN A 93 15.83 12.53 8.11
CA GLN A 93 17.21 12.17 8.41
C GLN A 93 18.04 11.88 7.15
N VAL A 94 17.46 11.25 6.14
CA VAL A 94 18.18 10.88 4.90
C VAL A 94 18.17 11.97 3.84
N THR A 95 17.28 12.95 3.96
CA THR A 95 17.29 14.12 3.05
C THR A 95 18.25 15.15 3.62
N HIS A 96 19.40 15.33 2.96
CA HIS A 96 20.31 16.43 3.25
C HIS A 96 19.71 17.75 2.72
N LEU A 97 18.75 18.31 3.45
CA LEU A 97 18.32 19.68 3.23
C LEU A 97 19.23 20.61 4.03
N SER A 98 19.75 21.64 3.38
CA SER A 98 20.37 22.76 4.08
C SER A 98 19.33 23.50 4.92
N GLU A 99 19.80 24.26 5.91
CA GLU A 99 18.93 25.03 6.80
C GLU A 99 18.04 26.01 6.02
N SER A 100 18.57 26.65 4.97
CA SER A 100 17.81 27.56 4.11
C SER A 100 16.68 26.87 3.34
N GLU A 101 16.93 25.66 2.82
CA GLU A 101 15.92 24.86 2.12
C GLU A 101 14.81 24.41 3.07
N CYS A 102 15.17 24.00 4.29
CA CYS A 102 14.21 23.58 5.31
C CYS A 102 13.33 24.76 5.80
N VAL A 103 13.94 25.93 5.99
CA VAL A 103 13.22 27.18 6.31
C VAL A 103 12.27 27.57 5.18
N SER A 104 12.72 27.52 3.93
CA SER A 104 11.90 27.81 2.76
C SER A 104 10.70 26.85 2.66
N ALA A 105 10.95 25.54 2.72
CA ALA A 105 9.94 24.50 2.59
C ALA A 105 8.87 24.53 3.71
N THR A 106 9.26 24.92 4.92
CA THR A 106 8.35 24.97 6.08
C THR A 106 7.70 26.34 6.33
N SER A 107 8.11 27.39 5.61
CA SER A 107 7.69 28.78 5.84
C SER A 107 6.16 28.97 5.79
N SER A 108 5.50 28.44 4.76
CA SER A 108 4.04 28.57 4.58
C SER A 108 3.26 27.90 5.72
N ILE A 109 3.68 26.70 6.13
CA ILE A 109 3.05 25.97 7.25
C ILE A 109 3.29 26.73 8.56
N ARG A 110 4.52 27.20 8.79
CA ARG A 110 4.86 27.98 9.99
C ARG A 110 4.02 29.25 10.09
N SER A 111 3.85 29.97 8.97
CA SER A 111 3.00 31.16 8.89
C SER A 111 1.54 30.83 9.21
N LEU A 112 1.03 29.73 8.66
CA LEU A 112 -0.34 29.28 8.93
C LEU A 112 -0.54 28.94 10.42
N VAL A 113 0.41 28.24 11.03
CA VAL A 113 0.37 27.86 12.46
C VAL A 113 0.45 29.10 13.35
N LYS A 114 1.34 30.06 13.04
CA LYS A 114 1.44 31.33 13.77
C LYS A 114 0.13 32.10 13.76
N HIS A 115 -0.47 32.26 12.57
CA HIS A 115 -1.77 32.91 12.42
C HIS A 115 -2.87 32.17 13.20
N LYS A 116 -2.90 30.83 13.14
CA LYS A 116 -3.90 30.00 13.85
C LYS A 116 -3.76 30.09 15.37
N ALA A 117 -2.54 30.23 15.88
CA ALA A 117 -2.24 30.22 17.30
C ALA A 117 -2.08 31.62 17.92
N ASN A 118 -2.40 32.68 17.16
CA ASN A 118 -2.25 34.09 17.57
C ASN A 118 -0.83 34.48 17.98
N PHE A 119 0.19 33.78 17.46
CA PHE A 119 1.58 34.20 17.62
C PHE A 119 1.91 35.22 16.52
N SER A 120 2.31 36.44 16.93
CA SER A 120 2.82 37.47 16.02
C SER A 120 4.14 37.06 15.34
#